data_AF-A0A4Q7ML00-F1
#
_entry.id   AF-A0A4Q7ML00-F1
#
_cell.length_a   1.000
_cell.length_b   1.000
_cell.length_c   1.000
_cell.angle_alpha   90.00
_cell.angle_beta   90.00
_cell.angle_gamma   90.00
#
_symmetry.space_group_name_H-M   'P 1'
#
loop_
_entity.id
_entity.type
_entity.pdbx_description
1 polymer ?
#
loop_
_entity_poly.entity_id
_entity_poly.type
_entity_poly.pdbx_seq_one_letter_code
_entity_poly.pdbx_strand_id
1 'polypeptide(L)'
;MINILPRRFISQPAFLNPEKLLTLRIESLRMKKWLVVIFIVISGAAFTRVLDLIPFELVHIPPSPQRLGGDSAKGYQYLTTGDYVKGGIPFSVFVMGMGKDSRNYLHREGKNEKLSHEYTAINAGNGEVLVAPNCLQCHAQVMDDQLYMGLGNSLIDFTQNEKLNIRNLKKVEAWLKLTAPKKYEASRSFIEITKAIGPYLSTEVRGVNAADRLAALLAAHRDPVTFKWIDTPALEIPQQLIPTDVPAWWLLKKKNAMFYNGFGRGDFGKFLMASNLLTVNDTSESREVDSHMPDVLAYIYSLQAPKFPGPIDEALAAEGKVLFDGNCSKCHGTYGDSISYPNLLVPQHIIKTDSLLFTSNYSNPQFVEWFNNSWFTKGDHPAKLEPYAGYIAPPLDGIWITAPYLHNGSVPDLESLLNSKLRPQYWSRDFDQPQYNHNNPGWAYKRHDKPGKKNIYNTDLPGYSNKGHYFGDKLTDKERKALIGYLKTL
;
A
#
# COMPACT_ATOMS: atom_id res chain seq x y z
N MET A 1 23.12 31.25 -93.49
CA MET A 1 22.47 32.59 -93.44
C MET A 1 22.62 33.12 -92.03
N ILE A 2 23.57 34.04 -91.86
CA ILE A 2 23.83 34.77 -90.62
C ILE A 2 22.76 35.84 -90.51
N ASN A 3 22.00 35.87 -89.41
CA ASN A 3 21.10 36.99 -89.12
C ASN A 3 21.40 37.55 -87.73
N ILE A 4 21.81 38.81 -87.76
CA ILE A 4 22.22 39.64 -86.64
C ILE A 4 20.95 40.33 -86.10
N LEU A 5 20.73 40.28 -84.78
CA LEU A 5 19.75 41.10 -84.06
C LEU A 5 20.40 41.74 -82.81
N PRO A 6 19.90 42.90 -82.34
CA PRO A 6 20.76 43.99 -81.87
C PRO A 6 20.86 44.14 -80.33
N ARG A 7 21.85 44.96 -79.94
CA ARG A 7 22.20 45.39 -78.57
C ARG A 7 20.99 45.84 -77.74
N ARG A 8 20.82 45.26 -76.54
CA ARG A 8 20.04 45.83 -75.43
C ARG A 8 20.94 46.62 -74.48
N PHE A 9 20.48 47.82 -74.12
CA PHE A 9 21.07 48.70 -73.13
C PHE A 9 21.19 48.02 -71.75
N ILE A 10 22.35 48.18 -71.12
CA ILE A 10 22.61 47.78 -69.73
C ILE A 10 22.13 48.93 -68.84
N SER A 11 21.05 48.73 -68.09
CA SER A 11 20.69 49.59 -66.95
C SER A 11 21.46 49.13 -65.71
N GLN A 12 22.16 50.06 -65.05
CA GLN A 12 22.85 49.81 -63.77
C GLN A 12 21.88 49.26 -62.72
N PRO A 13 22.28 48.27 -61.89
CA PRO A 13 21.46 47.83 -60.78
C PRO A 13 21.47 48.88 -59.67
N ALA A 14 20.28 49.30 -59.22
CA ALA A 14 20.11 50.13 -58.04
C ALA A 14 20.63 49.38 -56.80
N PHE A 15 21.67 49.90 -56.16
CA PHE A 15 22.13 49.40 -54.87
C PHE A 15 21.05 49.68 -53.82
N LEU A 16 20.44 48.61 -53.29
CA LEU A 16 19.55 48.70 -52.13
C LEU A 16 20.36 49.16 -50.90
N ASN A 17 19.86 50.19 -50.22
CA ASN A 17 20.46 50.75 -49.01
C ASN A 17 20.71 49.64 -47.95
N PRO A 18 21.95 49.44 -47.47
CA PRO A 18 22.29 48.38 -46.52
C PRO A 18 21.49 48.43 -45.21
N GLU A 19 21.03 49.61 -44.76
CA GLU A 19 20.17 49.70 -43.59
C GLU A 19 18.81 49.05 -43.83
N LYS A 20 18.17 49.29 -44.98
CA LYS A 20 16.89 48.66 -45.34
C LYS A 20 17.01 47.13 -45.42
N LEU A 21 18.13 46.62 -45.93
CA LEU A 21 18.42 45.19 -45.97
C LEU A 21 18.57 44.60 -44.57
N LEU A 22 19.19 45.33 -43.63
CA LEU A 22 19.35 44.90 -42.24
C LEU A 22 17.99 44.86 -41.52
N THR A 23 17.14 45.88 -41.70
CA THR A 23 15.81 45.95 -41.09
C THR A 23 14.91 44.82 -41.59
N LEU A 24 14.89 44.56 -42.90
CA LEU A 24 14.14 43.45 -43.50
C LEU A 24 14.64 42.08 -43.01
N ARG A 25 15.95 41.93 -42.76
CA ARG A 25 16.52 40.69 -42.21
C ARG A 25 16.12 40.48 -40.75
N ILE A 26 16.12 41.54 -39.94
CA ILE A 26 15.70 41.52 -38.53
C ILE A 26 14.19 41.23 -38.42
N GLU A 27 13.36 41.85 -39.26
CA GLU A 27 11.91 41.58 -39.30
C GLU A 27 11.61 40.15 -39.77
N SER A 28 12.33 39.63 -40.77
CA SER A 28 12.23 38.23 -41.21
C SER A 28 12.62 37.25 -40.10
N LEU A 29 13.71 37.53 -39.37
CA LEU A 29 14.15 36.74 -38.21
C LEU A 29 13.12 36.79 -37.07
N ARG A 30 12.51 37.96 -36.83
CA ARG A 30 11.48 38.13 -35.80
C ARG A 30 10.19 37.40 -36.17
N MET A 31 9.75 37.47 -37.43
CA MET A 31 8.61 36.68 -37.94
C MET A 31 8.88 35.18 -37.85
N LYS A 32 10.07 34.70 -38.21
CA LYS A 32 10.43 33.27 -38.07
C LYS A 32 10.37 32.80 -36.62
N LYS A 33 10.84 33.61 -35.66
CA LYS A 33 10.73 33.31 -34.23
C LYS A 33 9.29 33.23 -33.76
N TRP A 34 8.44 34.17 -34.19
CA TRP A 34 7.00 34.13 -33.86
C TRP A 34 6.29 32.94 -34.49
N LEU A 35 6.62 32.56 -35.72
CA LEU A 35 6.08 31.37 -36.37
C LEU A 35 6.48 30.08 -35.62
N VAL A 36 7.71 29.99 -35.12
CA VAL A 36 8.16 28.85 -34.30
C VAL A 36 7.43 28.80 -32.96
N VAL A 37 7.26 29.94 -32.28
CA VAL A 37 6.51 30.00 -31.01
C VAL A 37 5.04 29.65 -31.22
N ILE A 38 4.40 30.18 -32.27
CA ILE A 38 3.03 29.84 -32.63
C ILE A 38 2.93 28.35 -32.96
N PHE A 39 3.87 27.78 -33.71
CA PHE A 39 3.90 26.34 -33.98
C PHE A 39 4.05 25.52 -32.71
N ILE A 40 4.93 25.89 -31.78
CA ILE A 40 5.08 25.21 -30.47
C ILE A 40 3.80 25.31 -29.64
N VAL A 41 3.14 26.47 -29.62
CA VAL A 41 1.88 26.68 -28.89
C VAL A 41 0.74 25.89 -29.52
N ILE A 42 0.63 25.89 -30.86
CA ILE A 42 -0.38 25.11 -31.59
C ILE A 42 -0.10 23.61 -31.45
N SER A 43 1.15 23.16 -31.56
CA SER A 43 1.54 21.76 -31.32
C SER A 43 1.30 21.36 -29.88
N GLY A 44 1.59 22.22 -28.89
CA GLY A 44 1.30 21.98 -27.48
C GLY A 44 -0.20 21.90 -27.20
N ALA A 45 -1.00 22.80 -27.78
CA ALA A 45 -2.47 22.81 -27.67
C ALA A 45 -3.14 21.66 -28.44
N ALA A 46 -2.55 21.23 -29.56
CA ALA A 46 -2.97 20.05 -30.30
C ALA A 46 -2.61 18.77 -29.53
N PHE A 47 -1.44 18.73 -28.88
CA PHE A 47 -1.00 17.59 -28.07
C PHE A 47 -1.85 17.44 -26.79
N THR A 48 -2.26 18.53 -26.14
CA THR A 48 -3.22 18.47 -25.02
C THR A 48 -4.59 18.00 -25.47
N ARG A 49 -5.09 18.45 -26.64
CA ARG A 49 -6.35 17.93 -27.20
C ARG A 49 -6.26 16.48 -27.66
N VAL A 50 -5.10 16.02 -28.11
CA VAL A 50 -4.87 14.60 -28.47
C VAL A 50 -4.80 13.72 -27.23
N LEU A 51 -4.23 14.20 -26.11
CA LEU A 51 -4.28 13.52 -24.81
C LEU A 51 -5.72 13.37 -24.28
N ASP A 52 -6.59 14.37 -24.50
CA ASP A 52 -8.03 14.29 -24.18
C ASP A 52 -8.81 13.30 -25.07
N LEU A 53 -8.24 12.90 -26.21
CA LEU A 53 -8.82 11.95 -27.18
C LEU A 53 -8.30 10.51 -27.01
N ILE A 54 -7.31 10.26 -26.15
CA ILE A 54 -6.91 8.90 -25.80
C ILE A 54 -7.99 8.35 -24.86
N PRO A 55 -8.74 7.32 -25.25
CA PRO A 55 -9.77 6.75 -24.38
C PRO A 55 -9.15 6.35 -23.04
N PHE A 56 -9.86 6.67 -21.96
CA PHE A 56 -9.54 6.29 -20.58
C PHE A 56 -9.42 4.77 -20.44
N GLU A 57 -8.29 4.18 -20.79
CA GLU A 57 -8.15 2.73 -20.73
C GLU A 57 -7.79 2.33 -19.30
N LEU A 58 -8.83 2.16 -18.50
CA LEU A 58 -8.76 1.40 -17.26
C LEU A 58 -8.30 0.00 -17.60
N VAL A 59 -7.28 -0.50 -16.92
CA VAL A 59 -6.68 -1.79 -17.27
C VAL A 59 -7.34 -2.88 -16.45
N HIS A 60 -8.03 -3.80 -17.11
CA HIS A 60 -8.64 -4.95 -16.46
C HIS A 60 -7.58 -5.96 -16.00
N ILE A 61 -7.76 -6.45 -14.78
CA ILE A 61 -6.93 -7.49 -14.20
C ILE A 61 -7.63 -8.83 -14.39
N PRO A 62 -7.09 -9.75 -15.20
CA PRO A 62 -7.67 -11.09 -15.32
C PRO A 62 -7.55 -11.85 -13.98
N PRO A 63 -8.53 -12.71 -13.64
CA PRO A 63 -8.40 -13.59 -12.49
C PRO A 63 -7.26 -14.60 -12.71
N SER A 64 -6.59 -14.98 -11.63
CA SER A 64 -5.62 -16.08 -11.62
C SER A 64 -6.16 -17.29 -10.87
N PRO A 65 -5.82 -18.53 -11.29
CA PRO A 65 -6.16 -19.73 -10.52
C PRO A 65 -5.69 -19.61 -9.07
N GLN A 66 -6.57 -19.95 -8.14
CA GLN A 66 -6.30 -19.97 -6.70
C GLN A 66 -6.42 -21.40 -6.18
N ARG A 67 -5.67 -21.75 -5.13
CA ARG A 67 -5.85 -23.00 -4.40
C ARG A 67 -7.06 -22.89 -3.48
N LEU A 68 -8.25 -23.13 -4.05
CA LEU A 68 -9.53 -23.10 -3.35
C LEU A 68 -9.86 -24.46 -2.71
N GLY A 69 -10.81 -24.47 -1.76
CA GLY A 69 -11.27 -25.70 -1.08
C GLY A 69 -10.57 -26.00 0.24
N GLY A 70 -9.78 -25.06 0.77
CA GLY A 70 -9.24 -25.15 2.13
C GLY A 70 -10.32 -25.07 3.21
N ASP A 71 -9.95 -25.48 4.42
CA ASP A 71 -10.79 -25.49 5.61
C ASP A 71 -10.63 -24.18 6.39
N SER A 72 -11.70 -23.37 6.40
CA SER A 72 -11.73 -22.08 7.10
C SER A 72 -11.45 -22.18 8.60
N ALA A 73 -11.83 -23.27 9.27
CA ALA A 73 -11.60 -23.41 10.71
C ALA A 73 -10.11 -23.70 10.98
N LYS A 74 -9.48 -24.55 10.16
CA LYS A 74 -8.02 -24.76 10.21
C LYS A 74 -7.25 -23.50 9.85
N GLY A 75 -7.74 -22.72 8.89
CA GLY A 75 -7.16 -21.43 8.52
C GLY A 75 -7.15 -20.45 9.69
N TYR A 76 -8.27 -20.32 10.40
CA TYR A 76 -8.36 -19.51 11.61
C TYR A 76 -7.38 -20.00 12.69
N GLN A 77 -7.34 -21.30 12.94
CA GLN A 77 -6.43 -21.89 13.93
C GLN A 77 -4.96 -21.61 13.59
N TYR A 78 -4.56 -21.83 12.34
CA TYR A 78 -3.19 -21.61 11.89
C TYR A 78 -2.82 -20.13 11.94
N LEU A 79 -3.72 -19.23 11.55
CA LEU A 79 -3.51 -17.79 11.62
C LEU A 79 -3.26 -17.29 13.05
N THR A 80 -3.99 -17.84 14.03
CA THR A 80 -4.02 -17.35 15.43
C THR A 80 -3.05 -18.07 16.38
N THR A 81 -2.62 -19.28 16.03
CA THR A 81 -1.78 -20.15 16.88
C THR A 81 -0.68 -20.90 16.14
N GLY A 82 -0.64 -20.86 14.81
CA GLY A 82 0.36 -21.55 13.99
C GLY A 82 1.72 -20.85 13.95
N ASP A 83 2.72 -21.59 13.45
CA ASP A 83 4.14 -21.25 13.47
C ASP A 83 4.68 -20.86 12.08
N TYR A 84 3.93 -20.08 11.30
CA TYR A 84 4.38 -19.62 9.97
C TYR A 84 5.58 -18.66 10.01
N VAL A 85 5.85 -18.06 11.18
CA VAL A 85 7.12 -17.41 11.52
C VAL A 85 7.73 -18.22 12.68
N LYS A 86 8.78 -19.00 12.40
CA LYS A 86 9.39 -19.94 13.38
C LYS A 86 10.46 -19.33 14.30
N GLY A 87 10.67 -18.02 14.27
CA GLY A 87 11.63 -17.35 15.16
C GLY A 87 11.01 -16.16 15.90
N GLY A 88 11.54 -15.90 17.10
CA GLY A 88 11.00 -14.87 17.98
C GLY A 88 11.85 -14.63 19.22
N ILE A 89 11.29 -13.89 20.17
CA ILE A 89 11.92 -13.61 21.48
C ILE A 89 11.50 -14.67 22.49
N PRO A 90 12.37 -15.17 23.38
CA PRO A 90 11.98 -16.17 24.38
C PRO A 90 10.80 -15.69 25.23
N PHE A 91 9.80 -16.55 25.44
CA PHE A 91 8.52 -16.19 26.05
C PHE A 91 8.66 -15.43 27.38
N SER A 92 9.55 -15.90 28.26
CA SER A 92 9.79 -15.25 29.55
C SER A 92 10.35 -13.82 29.40
N VAL A 93 11.19 -13.59 28.40
CA VAL A 93 11.78 -12.27 28.12
C VAL A 93 10.75 -11.35 27.50
N PHE A 94 9.95 -11.86 26.56
CA PHE A 94 8.87 -11.11 25.95
C PHE A 94 7.87 -10.62 27.01
N VAL A 95 7.38 -11.51 27.87
CA VAL A 95 6.43 -11.16 28.95
C VAL A 95 7.05 -10.20 29.97
N MET A 96 8.35 -10.31 30.26
CA MET A 96 9.05 -9.39 31.14
C MET A 96 9.12 -7.96 30.56
N GLY A 97 9.34 -7.84 29.24
CA GLY A 97 9.48 -6.54 28.57
C GLY A 97 8.17 -5.89 28.14
N MET A 98 7.22 -6.69 27.63
CA MET A 98 5.96 -6.22 27.05
C MET A 98 4.78 -6.37 28.01
N GLY A 99 4.93 -7.13 29.10
CA GLY A 99 3.82 -7.50 29.98
C GLY A 99 3.02 -8.70 29.46
N LYS A 100 2.00 -9.09 30.22
CA LYS A 100 0.97 -10.06 29.79
C LYS A 100 -0.24 -9.29 29.29
N ASP A 101 -0.87 -9.78 28.23
CA ASP A 101 -2.20 -9.32 27.84
C ASP A 101 -3.25 -10.15 28.57
N SER A 102 -4.21 -9.49 29.24
CA SER A 102 -5.32 -10.14 29.94
C SER A 102 -6.64 -10.09 29.16
N ARG A 103 -6.69 -9.42 28.00
CA ARG A 103 -7.93 -9.23 27.22
C ARG A 103 -8.32 -10.49 26.45
N ASN A 104 -7.32 -11.22 25.94
CA ASN A 104 -7.47 -12.47 25.21
C ASN A 104 -8.62 -12.47 24.18
N TYR A 105 -8.66 -11.46 23.31
CA TYR A 105 -9.72 -11.28 22.30
C TYR A 105 -9.92 -12.48 21.36
N LEU A 106 -8.90 -13.33 21.20
CA LEU A 106 -8.96 -14.53 20.37
C LEU A 106 -9.38 -15.80 21.14
N HIS A 107 -9.62 -15.68 22.45
CA HIS A 107 -9.95 -16.80 23.35
C HIS A 107 -8.95 -17.95 23.27
N ARG A 108 -7.65 -17.63 23.22
CA ARG A 108 -6.58 -18.62 23.13
C ARG A 108 -6.24 -19.21 24.49
N GLU A 109 -5.72 -20.42 24.50
CA GLU A 109 -5.32 -21.15 25.70
C GLU A 109 -3.78 -21.22 25.87
N GLY A 110 -3.34 -21.74 27.02
CA GLY A 110 -1.94 -22.08 27.26
C GLY A 110 -1.01 -20.86 27.31
N LYS A 111 0.05 -20.85 26.50
CA LYS A 111 0.97 -19.70 26.43
C LYS A 111 0.37 -18.53 25.66
N ASN A 112 -0.46 -18.82 24.66
CA ASN A 112 -1.09 -17.82 23.81
C ASN A 112 -2.17 -16.99 24.54
N GLU A 113 -2.74 -17.52 25.64
CA GLU A 113 -3.71 -16.79 26.49
C GLU A 113 -3.15 -15.48 27.08
N LYS A 114 -1.81 -15.39 27.21
CA LYS A 114 -1.08 -14.27 27.84
C LYS A 114 -0.52 -13.27 26.84
N LEU A 115 -0.77 -13.48 25.55
CA LEU A 115 -0.22 -12.67 24.47
C LEU A 115 -1.35 -11.93 23.76
N SER A 116 -1.07 -10.70 23.29
CA SER A 116 -2.00 -9.99 22.41
C SER A 116 -2.17 -10.74 21.09
N HIS A 117 -3.23 -10.42 20.35
CA HIS A 117 -3.54 -11.06 19.06
C HIS A 117 -2.41 -10.94 18.04
N GLU A 118 -1.54 -9.94 18.18
CA GLU A 118 -0.41 -9.61 17.28
C GLU A 118 0.76 -10.60 17.36
N TYR A 119 0.76 -11.48 18.37
CA TYR A 119 1.86 -12.41 18.63
C TYR A 119 1.37 -13.83 18.86
N THR A 120 2.23 -14.79 18.53
CA THR A 120 1.99 -16.22 18.74
C THR A 120 3.15 -16.85 19.51
N ALA A 121 2.84 -17.66 20.50
CA ALA A 121 3.78 -18.55 21.17
C ALA A 121 4.04 -19.77 20.28
N ILE A 122 5.31 -20.02 19.97
CA ILE A 122 5.77 -21.12 19.11
C ILE A 122 6.84 -21.92 19.82
N ASN A 123 7.07 -23.16 19.38
CA ASN A 123 8.13 -24.01 19.90
C ASN A 123 9.33 -24.00 18.95
N ALA A 124 10.51 -23.66 19.45
CA ALA A 124 11.76 -23.82 18.73
C ALA A 124 12.17 -25.30 18.66
N GLY A 125 13.03 -25.66 17.71
CA GLY A 125 13.51 -27.03 17.54
C GLY A 125 14.26 -27.61 18.76
N ASN A 126 14.79 -26.74 19.64
CA ASN A 126 15.43 -27.15 20.89
C ASN A 126 14.47 -27.17 22.11
N GLY A 127 13.17 -27.00 21.89
CA GLY A 127 12.11 -27.07 22.91
C GLY A 127 11.84 -25.76 23.66
N GLU A 128 12.60 -24.70 23.43
CA GLU A 128 12.30 -23.39 24.02
C GLU A 128 11.05 -22.76 23.38
N VAL A 129 10.24 -22.09 24.20
CA VAL A 129 9.05 -21.36 23.73
C VAL A 129 9.43 -19.94 23.36
N LEU A 130 9.20 -19.55 22.11
CA LEU A 130 9.41 -18.20 21.60
C LEU A 130 8.07 -17.49 21.38
N VAL A 131 8.13 -16.17 21.28
CA VAL A 131 7.02 -15.30 20.90
C VAL A 131 7.39 -14.65 19.57
N ALA A 132 6.65 -15.02 18.53
CA ALA A 132 6.83 -14.52 17.17
C ALA A 132 5.75 -13.50 16.83
N PRO A 133 6.06 -12.43 16.06
CA PRO A 133 5.04 -11.59 15.46
C PRO A 133 4.23 -12.39 14.43
N ASN A 134 2.97 -12.01 14.24
CA ASN A 134 2.05 -12.73 13.38
C ASN A 134 1.28 -11.74 12.45
N CYS A 135 0.47 -12.25 11.52
CA CYS A 135 -0.21 -11.41 10.53
C CYS A 135 -1.18 -10.39 11.13
N LEU A 136 -1.72 -10.66 12.33
CA LEU A 136 -2.72 -9.84 13.01
C LEU A 136 -2.12 -8.56 13.62
N GLN A 137 -0.78 -8.44 13.66
CA GLN A 137 -0.13 -7.17 13.95
C GLN A 137 -0.59 -6.07 12.97
N CYS A 138 -0.76 -6.42 11.70
CA CYS A 138 -1.14 -5.49 10.64
C CYS A 138 -2.60 -5.65 10.21
N HIS A 139 -3.15 -6.86 10.25
CA HIS A 139 -4.44 -7.21 9.65
C HIS A 139 -5.56 -7.46 10.67
N ALA A 140 -5.40 -6.99 11.89
CA ALA A 140 -6.50 -6.88 12.83
C ALA A 140 -6.37 -5.60 13.65
N GLN A 141 -7.50 -5.03 14.06
CA GLN A 141 -7.53 -3.85 14.91
C GLN A 141 -8.61 -4.00 15.97
N VAL A 142 -8.30 -3.55 17.19
CA VAL A 142 -9.29 -3.42 18.26
C VAL A 142 -9.95 -2.05 18.15
N MET A 143 -11.28 -2.01 18.07
CA MET A 143 -12.08 -0.80 18.19
C MET A 143 -13.32 -1.09 19.01
N ASP A 144 -13.77 -0.12 19.80
CA ASP A 144 -14.94 -0.27 20.70
C ASP A 144 -14.87 -1.55 21.55
N ASP A 145 -13.69 -1.84 22.11
CA ASP A 145 -13.37 -3.06 22.88
C ASP A 145 -13.61 -4.40 22.16
N GLN A 146 -13.69 -4.38 20.83
CA GLN A 146 -13.84 -5.56 19.99
C GLN A 146 -12.67 -5.70 19.01
N LEU A 147 -12.14 -6.92 18.85
CA LEU A 147 -11.18 -7.23 17.81
C LEU A 147 -11.88 -7.48 16.48
N TYR A 148 -11.54 -6.68 15.47
CA TYR A 148 -11.99 -6.87 14.09
C TYR A 148 -10.93 -7.62 13.29
N MET A 149 -11.19 -8.89 13.02
CA MET A 149 -10.35 -9.72 12.15
C MET A 149 -10.43 -9.22 10.70
N GLY A 150 -9.28 -8.95 10.10
CA GLY A 150 -9.18 -8.45 8.74
C GLY A 150 -9.26 -6.92 8.60
N LEU A 151 -9.46 -6.18 9.68
CA LEU A 151 -9.36 -4.72 9.68
C LEU A 151 -7.89 -4.29 9.75
N GLY A 152 -7.45 -3.43 8.83
CA GLY A 152 -6.10 -2.87 8.84
C GLY A 152 -5.80 -2.12 10.14
N ASN A 153 -4.66 -2.41 10.77
CA ASN A 153 -4.23 -1.76 12.00
C ASN A 153 -3.63 -0.39 11.71
N SER A 154 -4.47 0.62 11.72
CA SER A 154 -4.07 2.03 11.63
C SER A 154 -3.49 2.58 12.94
N LEU A 155 -3.44 1.83 14.04
CA LEU A 155 -2.88 2.29 15.31
C LEU A 155 -1.43 1.83 15.54
N ILE A 156 -0.91 1.01 14.63
CA ILE A 156 0.44 0.45 14.70
C ILE A 156 1.53 1.53 14.74
N ASP A 157 2.58 1.31 15.53
CA ASP A 157 3.74 2.19 15.61
C ASP A 157 4.99 1.53 15.00
N PHE A 158 5.24 1.81 13.71
CA PHE A 158 6.48 1.47 13.02
C PHE A 158 7.55 2.57 13.12
N THR A 159 7.35 3.63 13.91
CA THR A 159 8.41 4.63 14.11
C THR A 159 9.46 4.12 15.09
N GLN A 160 10.60 4.81 15.22
CA GLN A 160 11.57 4.47 16.26
C GLN A 160 10.96 4.62 17.66
N ASN A 161 10.57 3.49 18.25
CA ASN A 161 10.06 3.42 19.61
C ASN A 161 11.19 2.99 20.58
N GLU A 162 11.28 3.65 21.74
CA GLU A 162 12.31 3.35 22.75
C GLU A 162 12.20 1.93 23.31
N LYS A 163 11.00 1.34 23.36
CA LYS A 163 10.76 0.01 23.95
C LYS A 163 11.29 -1.15 23.08
N LEU A 164 11.27 -0.99 21.75
CA LEU A 164 11.67 -2.01 20.77
C LEU A 164 12.76 -1.50 19.83
N ASN A 165 13.70 -0.70 20.33
CA ASN A 165 14.84 -0.26 19.55
C ASN A 165 15.97 -1.30 19.54
N ILE A 166 16.81 -1.24 18.49
CA ILE A 166 17.97 -2.13 18.30
C ILE A 166 18.95 -2.10 19.48
N ARG A 167 19.02 -0.98 20.22
CA ARG A 167 19.87 -0.86 21.41
C ARG A 167 19.42 -1.80 22.52
N ASN A 168 18.12 -1.87 22.79
CA ASN A 168 17.57 -2.79 23.78
C ASN A 168 17.71 -4.24 23.31
N LEU A 169 17.50 -4.51 22.02
CA LEU A 169 17.71 -5.85 21.46
C LEU A 169 19.15 -6.35 21.65
N LYS A 170 20.16 -5.49 21.43
CA LYS A 170 21.58 -5.83 21.70
C LYS A 170 21.84 -6.13 23.19
N LYS A 171 21.18 -5.43 24.11
CA LYS A 171 21.29 -5.72 25.55
C LYS A 171 20.66 -7.06 25.90
N VAL A 172 19.47 -7.34 25.36
CA VAL A 172 18.77 -8.62 25.52
C VAL A 172 19.62 -9.76 24.96
N GLU A 173 20.20 -9.58 23.78
CA GLU A 173 21.13 -10.54 23.16
C GLU A 173 22.32 -10.86 24.07
N ALA A 174 23.02 -9.82 24.56
CA ALA A 174 24.17 -9.99 25.44
C ALA A 174 23.80 -10.69 26.76
N TRP A 175 22.66 -10.33 27.34
CA TRP A 175 22.16 -10.96 28.55
C TRP A 175 21.77 -12.43 28.32
N LEU A 176 21.10 -12.75 27.22
CA LEU A 176 20.73 -14.12 26.85
C LEU A 176 21.96 -14.99 26.63
N LYS A 177 22.99 -14.48 25.92
CA LYS A 177 24.27 -15.18 25.72
C LYS A 177 24.92 -15.56 27.05
N LEU A 178 24.85 -14.69 28.06
CA LEU A 178 25.47 -14.91 29.36
C LEU A 178 24.63 -15.80 30.29
N THR A 179 23.32 -15.63 30.30
CA THR A 179 22.44 -16.19 31.35
C THR A 179 21.54 -17.34 30.89
N ALA A 180 21.25 -17.42 29.59
CA ALA A 180 20.32 -18.40 29.04
C ALA A 180 20.72 -18.82 27.61
N PRO A 181 21.85 -19.53 27.42
CA PRO A 181 22.42 -19.83 26.11
C PRO A 181 21.48 -20.65 25.20
N LYS A 182 20.67 -21.56 25.77
CA LYS A 182 19.64 -22.31 25.02
C LYS A 182 18.54 -21.40 24.45
N LYS A 183 18.11 -20.39 25.22
CA LYS A 183 17.15 -19.38 24.78
C LYS A 183 17.76 -18.46 23.73
N TYR A 184 19.03 -18.09 23.89
CA TYR A 184 19.75 -17.36 22.86
C TYR A 184 19.77 -18.14 21.54
N GLU A 185 20.20 -19.40 21.57
CA GLU A 185 20.26 -20.28 20.39
C GLU A 185 18.91 -20.35 19.68
N ALA A 186 17.81 -20.56 20.42
CA ALA A 186 16.46 -20.59 19.88
C ALA A 186 16.04 -19.27 19.21
N SER A 187 16.44 -18.14 19.78
CA SER A 187 16.09 -16.79 19.28
C SER A 187 17.10 -16.19 18.29
N ARG A 188 18.20 -16.88 18.01
CA ARG A 188 19.38 -16.30 17.35
C ARG A 188 19.04 -15.69 15.99
N SER A 189 18.42 -16.48 15.11
CA SER A 189 18.07 -16.03 13.75
C SER A 189 17.16 -14.79 13.79
N PHE A 190 16.17 -14.77 14.68
CA PHE A 190 15.28 -13.62 14.83
C PHE A 190 16.04 -12.37 15.28
N ILE A 191 16.96 -12.50 16.25
CA ILE A 191 17.77 -11.37 16.75
C ILE A 191 18.71 -10.85 15.65
N GLU A 192 19.42 -11.74 14.95
CA GLU A 192 20.37 -11.38 13.88
C GLU A 192 19.66 -10.66 12.74
N ILE A 193 18.53 -11.20 12.26
CA ILE A 193 17.73 -10.62 11.18
C ILE A 193 17.15 -9.27 11.61
N THR A 194 16.56 -9.19 12.80
CA THR A 194 16.01 -7.92 13.31
C THR A 194 17.09 -6.84 13.41
N LYS A 195 18.32 -7.19 13.79
CA LYS A 195 19.45 -6.25 13.80
C LYS A 195 19.87 -5.79 12.40
N ALA A 196 19.79 -6.67 11.40
CA ALA A 196 20.15 -6.34 10.02
C ALA A 196 19.12 -5.39 9.38
N ILE A 197 17.82 -5.67 9.55
CA ILE A 197 16.76 -4.94 8.84
C ILE A 197 16.14 -3.79 9.65
N GLY A 198 16.15 -3.88 10.97
CA GLY A 198 15.45 -2.93 11.85
C GLY A 198 15.83 -1.46 11.68
N PRO A 199 17.11 -1.10 11.43
CA PRO A 199 17.48 0.29 11.13
C PRO A 199 16.77 0.89 9.90
N TYR A 200 16.23 0.06 9.01
CA TYR A 200 15.62 0.45 7.74
C TYR A 200 14.09 0.33 7.71
N LEU A 201 13.46 -0.01 8.84
CA LEU A 201 12.02 -0.27 8.96
C LEU A 201 11.23 0.86 9.64
N SER A 202 11.88 1.97 9.99
CA SER A 202 11.21 3.05 10.71
C SER A 202 10.41 3.95 9.79
N THR A 203 9.10 4.07 10.03
CA THR A 203 8.25 5.08 9.37
C THR A 203 8.45 6.44 10.03
N GLU A 204 8.15 7.50 9.28
CA GLU A 204 8.26 8.89 9.79
C GLU A 204 7.13 9.23 10.77
N VAL A 205 5.95 8.60 10.60
CA VAL A 205 4.78 8.79 11.45
C VAL A 205 4.14 7.46 11.84
N ARG A 206 3.37 7.48 12.94
CA ARG A 206 2.58 6.35 13.43
C ARG A 206 1.35 6.11 12.57
N GLY A 207 0.85 4.88 12.60
CA GLY A 207 -0.41 4.49 11.99
C GLY A 207 -0.36 4.22 10.49
N VAL A 208 0.85 4.06 9.96
CA VAL A 208 1.14 3.56 8.61
C VAL A 208 2.07 2.36 8.71
N ASN A 209 2.08 1.52 7.69
CA ASN A 209 2.77 0.25 7.68
C ASN A 209 4.08 0.28 6.87
N ALA A 210 5.05 -0.54 7.30
CA ALA A 210 6.33 -0.76 6.65
C ALA A 210 6.44 -2.14 5.98
N ALA A 211 5.32 -2.86 5.78
CA ALA A 211 5.30 -4.24 5.26
C ALA A 211 6.01 -4.38 3.90
N ASP A 212 5.78 -3.44 2.99
CA ASP A 212 6.42 -3.43 1.66
C ASP A 212 7.93 -3.31 1.78
N ARG A 213 8.37 -2.43 2.68
CA ARG A 213 9.78 -2.23 3.00
C ARG A 213 10.38 -3.48 3.64
N LEU A 214 9.65 -4.14 4.53
CA LEU A 214 10.03 -5.41 5.13
C LEU A 214 10.24 -6.49 4.06
N ALA A 215 9.31 -6.63 3.11
CA ALA A 215 9.43 -7.59 2.02
C ALA A 215 10.69 -7.33 1.18
N ALA A 216 10.96 -6.07 0.82
CA ALA A 216 12.16 -5.71 0.07
C ALA A 216 13.46 -5.97 0.84
N LEU A 217 13.50 -5.66 2.14
CA LEU A 217 14.68 -5.92 2.99
C LEU A 217 14.94 -7.42 3.16
N LEU A 218 13.88 -8.21 3.34
CA LEU A 218 14.01 -9.67 3.44
C LEU A 218 14.48 -10.26 2.11
N ALA A 219 13.93 -9.83 0.97
CA ALA A 219 14.40 -10.23 -0.35
C ALA A 219 15.89 -9.88 -0.57
N ALA A 220 16.32 -8.69 -0.14
CA ALA A 220 17.72 -8.28 -0.23
C ALA A 220 18.68 -9.21 0.53
N HIS A 221 18.21 -9.85 1.60
CA HIS A 221 19.01 -10.75 2.45
C HIS A 221 18.69 -12.23 2.25
N ARG A 222 17.98 -12.61 1.19
CA ARG A 222 17.57 -14.00 0.94
C ARG A 222 17.99 -14.44 -0.44
N ASP A 223 18.58 -15.62 -0.53
CA ASP A 223 18.75 -16.28 -1.82
C ASP A 223 17.35 -16.60 -2.39
N PRO A 224 17.04 -16.21 -3.65
CA PRO A 224 15.68 -16.32 -4.19
C PRO A 224 15.20 -17.77 -4.33
N VAL A 225 16.10 -18.74 -4.44
CA VAL A 225 15.76 -20.15 -4.71
C VAL A 225 15.71 -20.98 -3.43
N THR A 226 16.62 -20.72 -2.49
CA THR A 226 16.79 -21.50 -1.26
C THR A 226 16.24 -20.81 -0.03
N PHE A 227 16.00 -19.50 -0.10
CA PHE A 227 15.69 -18.62 1.03
C PHE A 227 16.73 -18.65 2.15
N LYS A 228 17.96 -19.11 1.89
CA LYS A 228 19.03 -18.98 2.87
C LYS A 228 19.35 -17.50 3.11
N TRP A 229 19.60 -17.16 4.37
CA TRP A 229 19.99 -15.81 4.76
C TRP A 229 21.37 -15.45 4.20
N ILE A 230 21.52 -14.22 3.72
CA ILE A 230 22.76 -13.62 3.22
C ILE A 230 23.07 -12.42 4.12
N ASP A 231 24.21 -12.44 4.81
CA ASP A 231 24.54 -11.41 5.81
C ASP A 231 24.67 -10.00 5.21
N THR A 232 25.21 -9.91 4.00
CA THR A 232 25.30 -8.67 3.23
C THR A 232 24.16 -8.63 2.22
N PRO A 233 23.42 -7.50 2.10
CA PRO A 233 22.32 -7.43 1.16
C PRO A 233 22.81 -7.64 -0.28
N ALA A 234 22.18 -8.57 -1.00
CA ALA A 234 22.43 -8.89 -2.39
C ALA A 234 21.71 -7.93 -3.36
N LEU A 235 20.72 -7.17 -2.87
CA LEU A 235 20.00 -6.14 -3.61
C LEU A 235 20.27 -4.77 -2.99
N GLU A 236 20.27 -3.73 -3.81
CA GLU A 236 20.34 -2.36 -3.30
C GLU A 236 19.09 -2.03 -2.47
N ILE A 237 19.30 -1.53 -1.25
CA ILE A 237 18.23 -1.08 -0.37
C ILE A 237 18.04 0.43 -0.58
N PRO A 238 16.90 0.89 -1.16
CA PRO A 238 16.64 2.31 -1.33
C PRO A 238 16.70 3.04 0.03
N GLN A 239 17.25 4.25 0.10
CA GLN A 239 17.33 4.97 1.38
C GLN A 239 15.94 5.33 1.94
N GLN A 240 15.00 5.65 1.05
CA GLN A 240 13.67 6.11 1.40
C GLN A 240 12.71 4.93 1.65
N LEU A 241 11.97 5.01 2.75
CA LEU A 241 10.85 4.13 3.05
C LEU A 241 9.56 4.80 2.58
N ILE A 242 8.79 4.12 1.73
CA ILE A 242 7.45 4.56 1.34
C ILE A 242 6.41 3.76 2.16
N PRO A 243 5.53 4.44 2.91
CA PRO A 243 4.52 3.78 3.72
C PRO A 243 3.38 3.23 2.86
N THR A 244 2.62 2.30 3.44
CA THR A 244 1.29 1.92 2.94
C THR A 244 0.33 1.79 4.12
N ASP A 245 -0.95 2.01 3.88
CA ASP A 245 -2.01 1.51 4.73
C ASP A 245 -2.21 -0.01 4.52
N VAL A 246 -3.04 -0.64 5.34
CA VAL A 246 -3.33 -2.08 5.26
C VAL A 246 -4.74 -2.30 4.70
N PRO A 247 -4.91 -2.92 3.51
CA PRO A 247 -6.23 -3.21 2.97
C PRO A 247 -7.02 -4.18 3.87
N ALA A 248 -8.33 -3.97 3.96
CA ALA A 248 -9.20 -4.89 4.67
C ALA A 248 -9.28 -6.26 3.96
N TRP A 249 -9.09 -7.34 4.72
CA TRP A 249 -9.00 -8.70 4.17
C TRP A 249 -10.31 -9.24 3.62
N TRP A 250 -11.45 -8.83 4.17
CA TRP A 250 -12.77 -9.23 3.65
C TRP A 250 -13.02 -8.78 2.20
N LEU A 251 -12.20 -7.85 1.69
CA LEU A 251 -12.24 -7.41 0.30
C LEU A 251 -11.56 -8.41 -0.66
N LEU A 252 -10.62 -9.23 -0.18
CA LEU A 252 -9.75 -10.06 -1.03
C LEU A 252 -10.54 -11.04 -1.91
N LYS A 253 -11.67 -11.57 -1.40
CA LYS A 253 -12.53 -12.52 -2.14
C LYS A 253 -13.11 -11.95 -3.44
N LYS A 254 -13.13 -10.63 -3.62
CA LYS A 254 -13.58 -9.96 -4.85
C LYS A 254 -12.42 -9.64 -5.80
N LYS A 255 -11.18 -9.66 -5.31
CA LYS A 255 -10.02 -9.10 -6.02
C LYS A 255 -9.28 -10.17 -6.82
N ASN A 256 -8.76 -9.77 -7.98
CA ASN A 256 -7.86 -10.55 -8.84
C ASN A 256 -6.37 -10.21 -8.58
N ALA A 257 -6.09 -9.30 -7.65
CA ALA A 257 -4.75 -9.04 -7.14
C ALA A 257 -4.74 -8.50 -5.72
N MET A 258 -3.67 -8.81 -5.01
CA MET A 258 -3.64 -8.63 -3.56
C MET A 258 -3.44 -7.17 -3.13
N PHE A 259 -2.48 -6.46 -3.73
CA PHE A 259 -1.97 -5.18 -3.22
C PHE A 259 -2.62 -3.94 -3.86
N TYR A 260 -2.45 -2.75 -3.27
CA TYR A 260 -3.07 -1.50 -3.74
C TYR A 260 -2.71 -1.14 -5.19
N ASN A 261 -1.47 -1.34 -5.60
CA ASN A 261 -1.00 -1.14 -6.98
C ASN A 261 -1.30 -2.31 -7.92
N GLY A 262 -1.92 -3.38 -7.40
CA GLY A 262 -2.31 -4.58 -8.12
C GLY A 262 -1.18 -5.47 -8.63
N PHE A 263 0.09 -5.16 -8.40
CA PHE A 263 1.19 -5.92 -8.98
C PHE A 263 1.27 -7.41 -8.57
N GLY A 264 0.76 -7.81 -7.39
CA GLY A 264 0.77 -9.20 -6.95
C GLY A 264 -0.33 -10.02 -7.62
N ARG A 265 0.06 -10.80 -8.64
CA ARG A 265 -0.81 -11.69 -9.43
C ARG A 265 -0.47 -13.16 -9.20
N GLY A 266 -1.39 -14.06 -9.54
CA GLY A 266 -1.18 -15.50 -9.37
C GLY A 266 -1.78 -15.97 -8.05
N ASP A 267 -1.17 -16.98 -7.43
CA ASP A 267 -1.68 -17.59 -6.20
C ASP A 267 -1.52 -16.66 -4.98
N PHE A 268 -2.64 -16.33 -4.32
CA PHE A 268 -2.64 -15.50 -3.13
C PHE A 268 -1.96 -16.20 -1.94
N GLY A 269 -1.99 -17.53 -1.87
CA GLY A 269 -1.31 -18.28 -0.81
C GLY A 269 0.20 -17.99 -0.76
N LYS A 270 0.85 -17.85 -1.93
CA LYS A 270 2.27 -17.49 -2.02
C LYS A 270 2.58 -16.11 -1.43
N PHE A 271 1.68 -15.14 -1.60
CA PHE A 271 1.85 -13.81 -1.02
C PHE A 271 1.53 -13.79 0.49
N LEU A 272 0.48 -14.52 0.93
CA LEU A 272 0.11 -14.60 2.34
C LEU A 272 1.26 -15.14 3.20
N MET A 273 2.04 -16.08 2.66
CA MET A 273 3.17 -16.64 3.38
C MET A 273 4.46 -15.81 3.31
N ALA A 274 4.49 -14.64 2.66
CA ALA A 274 5.72 -13.87 2.48
C ALA A 274 6.39 -13.48 3.82
N SER A 275 5.62 -13.38 4.91
CA SER A 275 6.13 -13.17 6.27
C SER A 275 7.02 -14.31 6.77
N ASN A 276 6.89 -15.53 6.24
CA ASN A 276 7.77 -16.66 6.54
C ASN A 276 9.25 -16.33 6.27
N LEU A 277 9.55 -15.48 5.27
CA LEU A 277 10.91 -15.03 4.95
C LEU A 277 11.65 -14.40 6.14
N LEU A 278 10.91 -13.91 7.15
CA LEU A 278 11.49 -13.26 8.32
C LEU A 278 12.45 -14.17 9.06
N THR A 279 12.12 -15.46 9.23
CA THR A 279 12.97 -16.39 10.00
C THR A 279 13.12 -17.76 9.36
N VAL A 280 12.63 -17.94 8.13
CA VAL A 280 12.77 -19.20 7.40
C VAL A 280 14.21 -19.67 7.35
N ASN A 281 14.43 -20.97 7.52
CA ASN A 281 15.74 -21.57 7.33
C ASN A 281 16.01 -21.88 5.86
N ASP A 282 15.08 -22.59 5.21
CA ASP A 282 15.11 -22.92 3.80
C ASP A 282 13.70 -23.20 3.23
N THR A 283 13.62 -23.46 1.93
CA THR A 283 12.33 -23.68 1.25
C THR A 283 11.55 -24.92 1.69
N SER A 284 12.12 -25.84 2.48
CA SER A 284 11.38 -26.99 3.04
C SER A 284 10.41 -26.54 4.11
N GLU A 285 10.83 -25.60 4.96
CA GLU A 285 9.95 -24.93 5.90
C GLU A 285 8.89 -24.10 5.15
N SER A 286 9.28 -23.40 4.08
CA SER A 286 8.32 -22.67 3.25
C SER A 286 7.28 -23.59 2.60
N ARG A 287 7.65 -24.80 2.17
CA ARG A 287 6.69 -25.80 1.66
C ARG A 287 5.68 -26.23 2.71
N GLU A 288 6.13 -26.40 3.96
CA GLU A 288 5.24 -26.71 5.08
C GLU A 288 4.28 -25.56 5.36
N VAL A 289 4.75 -24.31 5.42
CA VAL A 289 3.88 -23.15 5.64
C VAL A 289 2.89 -22.98 4.48
N ASP A 290 3.37 -23.12 3.24
CA ASP A 290 2.56 -22.99 2.01
C ASP A 290 1.44 -24.02 1.92
N SER A 291 1.60 -25.21 2.51
CA SER A 291 0.56 -26.25 2.51
C SER A 291 -0.67 -25.85 3.34
N HIS A 292 -0.50 -24.94 4.30
CA HIS A 292 -1.58 -24.39 5.13
C HIS A 292 -2.26 -23.17 4.51
N MET A 293 -1.64 -22.53 3.51
CA MET A 293 -2.16 -21.29 2.92
C MET A 293 -3.53 -21.42 2.24
N PRO A 294 -3.92 -22.56 1.64
CA PRO A 294 -5.30 -22.74 1.16
C PRO A 294 -6.35 -22.62 2.28
N ASP A 295 -6.05 -23.14 3.47
CA ASP A 295 -6.93 -23.04 4.65
C ASP A 295 -7.00 -21.60 5.15
N VAL A 296 -5.86 -20.91 5.23
CA VAL A 296 -5.81 -19.48 5.61
C VAL A 296 -6.57 -18.61 4.61
N LEU A 297 -6.42 -18.87 3.30
CA LEU A 297 -7.15 -18.16 2.27
C LEU A 297 -8.67 -18.42 2.38
N ALA A 298 -9.08 -19.66 2.68
CA ALA A 298 -10.48 -19.99 2.94
C ALA A 298 -11.04 -19.21 4.14
N TYR A 299 -10.26 -19.07 5.22
CA TYR A 299 -10.65 -18.22 6.35
C TYR A 299 -10.80 -16.75 5.94
N ILE A 300 -9.82 -16.18 5.25
CA ILE A 300 -9.87 -14.79 4.77
C ILE A 300 -11.09 -14.56 3.87
N TYR A 301 -11.43 -15.53 3.00
CA TYR A 301 -12.61 -15.44 2.13
C TYR A 301 -13.93 -15.56 2.88
N SER A 302 -13.95 -16.19 4.06
CA SER A 302 -15.15 -16.27 4.90
C SER A 302 -15.45 -14.96 5.62
N LEU A 303 -14.44 -14.09 5.81
CA LEU A 303 -14.60 -12.80 6.49
C LEU A 303 -15.66 -11.93 5.78
N GLN A 304 -16.46 -11.26 6.61
CA GLN A 304 -17.45 -10.28 6.18
C GLN A 304 -17.10 -8.92 6.75
N ALA A 305 -17.37 -7.88 5.97
CA ALA A 305 -17.31 -6.51 6.48
C ALA A 305 -18.28 -6.35 7.66
N PRO A 306 -17.89 -5.65 8.74
CA PRO A 306 -18.81 -5.35 9.83
C PRO A 306 -19.89 -4.39 9.35
N LYS A 307 -21.13 -4.62 9.76
CA LYS A 307 -22.23 -3.67 9.50
C LYS A 307 -22.00 -2.39 10.30
N PHE A 308 -22.40 -1.26 9.73
CA PHE A 308 -22.40 0.00 10.46
C PHE A 308 -23.29 -0.11 11.71
N PRO A 309 -22.79 0.23 12.91
CA PRO A 309 -23.51 0.00 14.16
C PRO A 309 -24.56 1.08 14.47
N GLY A 310 -24.49 2.24 13.81
CA GLY A 310 -25.38 3.37 14.05
C GLY A 310 -26.65 3.34 13.19
N PRO A 311 -27.59 4.27 13.44
CA PRO A 311 -28.79 4.40 12.63
C PRO A 311 -28.46 4.87 11.20
N ILE A 312 -29.24 4.40 10.25
CA ILE A 312 -29.16 4.77 8.83
C ILE A 312 -30.45 5.48 8.44
N ASP A 313 -30.33 6.65 7.83
CA ASP A 313 -31.44 7.34 7.18
C ASP A 313 -31.62 6.72 5.79
N GLU A 314 -32.56 5.79 5.67
CA GLU A 314 -32.79 5.00 4.46
C GLU A 314 -33.15 5.86 3.23
N ALA A 315 -33.89 6.96 3.43
CA ALA A 315 -34.25 7.86 2.34
C ALA A 315 -33.01 8.58 1.81
N LEU A 316 -32.16 9.07 2.72
CA LEU A 316 -30.91 9.71 2.37
C LEU A 316 -29.89 8.73 1.76
N ALA A 317 -29.84 7.49 2.25
CA ALA A 317 -29.00 6.43 1.69
C ALA A 317 -29.45 6.02 0.28
N ALA A 318 -30.76 6.00 0.02
CA ALA A 318 -31.30 5.78 -1.32
C ALA A 318 -30.91 6.91 -2.30
N GLU A 319 -30.97 8.17 -1.88
CA GLU A 319 -30.42 9.30 -2.67
C GLU A 319 -28.90 9.10 -2.94
N GLY A 320 -28.16 8.70 -1.90
CA GLY A 320 -26.73 8.40 -1.99
C GLY A 320 -26.40 7.27 -2.96
N LYS A 321 -27.24 6.24 -3.03
CA LYS A 321 -27.08 5.12 -3.95
C LYS A 321 -27.14 5.58 -5.41
N VAL A 322 -28.07 6.45 -5.75
CA VAL A 322 -28.19 7.00 -7.11
C VAL A 322 -26.91 7.76 -7.50
N LEU A 323 -26.37 8.56 -6.58
CA LEU A 323 -25.10 9.26 -6.78
C LEU A 323 -23.94 8.28 -6.94
N PHE A 324 -23.88 7.23 -6.12
CA PHE A 324 -22.85 6.20 -6.19
C PHE A 324 -22.87 5.46 -7.53
N ASP A 325 -24.05 5.00 -7.95
CA ASP A 325 -24.23 4.26 -9.20
C ASP A 325 -23.79 5.11 -10.40
N GLY A 326 -24.11 6.42 -10.40
CA GLY A 326 -23.75 7.33 -11.49
C GLY A 326 -22.29 7.84 -11.49
N ASN A 327 -21.58 7.81 -10.35
CA ASN A 327 -20.27 8.47 -10.22
C ASN A 327 -19.11 7.56 -9.76
N CYS A 328 -19.41 6.46 -9.05
CA CYS A 328 -18.41 5.68 -8.32
C CYS A 328 -18.33 4.22 -8.81
N SER A 329 -19.48 3.64 -9.17
CA SER A 329 -19.64 2.21 -9.45
C SER A 329 -18.73 1.68 -10.58
N LYS A 330 -18.42 2.52 -11.58
CA LYS A 330 -17.55 2.16 -12.72
C LYS A 330 -16.18 1.65 -12.27
N CYS A 331 -15.63 2.17 -11.17
CA CYS A 331 -14.34 1.76 -10.63
C CYS A 331 -14.49 0.84 -9.41
N HIS A 332 -15.44 1.14 -8.53
CA HIS A 332 -15.59 0.46 -7.23
C HIS A 332 -16.56 -0.73 -7.24
N GLY A 333 -17.20 -1.01 -8.37
CA GLY A 333 -18.20 -2.07 -8.49
C GLY A 333 -19.60 -1.66 -8.07
N THR A 334 -20.53 -2.61 -8.17
CA THR A 334 -21.94 -2.48 -7.82
C THR A 334 -22.27 -3.31 -6.57
N TYR A 335 -23.27 -2.87 -5.81
CA TYR A 335 -23.68 -3.46 -4.53
C TYR A 335 -25.22 -3.64 -4.51
N GLY A 336 -25.72 -4.42 -3.56
CA GLY A 336 -27.14 -4.81 -3.49
C GLY A 336 -27.41 -6.08 -4.29
N ASP A 337 -28.53 -6.14 -5.02
CA ASP A 337 -28.98 -7.37 -5.69
C ASP A 337 -28.07 -7.83 -6.84
N SER A 338 -27.39 -6.87 -7.49
CA SER A 338 -26.48 -7.13 -8.62
C SER A 338 -25.05 -6.76 -8.25
N ILE A 339 -24.39 -7.60 -7.45
CA ILE A 339 -23.01 -7.37 -7.02
C ILE A 339 -22.04 -7.67 -8.16
N SER A 340 -21.17 -6.71 -8.48
CA SER A 340 -20.06 -6.90 -9.42
C SER A 340 -18.87 -6.07 -8.99
N TYR A 341 -17.65 -6.57 -9.24
CA TYR A 341 -16.43 -5.80 -9.00
C TYR A 341 -15.49 -5.94 -10.21
N PRO A 342 -15.15 -4.82 -10.89
CA PRO A 342 -14.59 -4.88 -12.24
C PRO A 342 -13.08 -5.17 -12.27
N ASN A 343 -12.40 -5.24 -11.12
CA ASN A 343 -10.97 -5.55 -11.03
C ASN A 343 -10.09 -4.67 -11.95
N LEU A 344 -10.26 -3.35 -11.84
CA LEU A 344 -9.58 -2.38 -12.69
C LEU A 344 -8.38 -1.74 -11.98
N LEU A 345 -7.30 -1.58 -12.74
CA LEU A 345 -6.22 -0.64 -12.44
C LEU A 345 -6.58 0.73 -13.02
N VAL A 346 -6.51 1.75 -12.15
CA VAL A 346 -6.69 3.15 -12.52
C VAL A 346 -5.30 3.77 -12.75
N PRO A 347 -4.98 4.20 -13.98
CA PRO A 347 -3.71 4.85 -14.31
C PRO A 347 -3.40 6.08 -13.43
N GLN A 348 -2.12 6.31 -13.12
CA GLN A 348 -1.67 7.43 -12.29
C GLN A 348 -2.20 8.80 -12.76
N HIS A 349 -2.23 9.05 -14.07
CA HIS A 349 -2.68 10.33 -14.60
C HIS A 349 -4.19 10.57 -14.39
N ILE A 350 -4.97 9.51 -14.13
CA ILE A 350 -6.40 9.57 -13.80
C ILE A 350 -6.57 9.70 -12.28
N ILE A 351 -6.01 8.76 -11.51
CA ILE A 351 -6.21 8.71 -10.05
C ILE A 351 -5.46 9.82 -9.31
N LYS A 352 -4.27 10.21 -9.79
CA LYS A 352 -3.45 11.33 -9.29
C LYS A 352 -3.08 11.27 -7.81
N THR A 353 -3.24 10.12 -7.15
CA THR A 353 -2.79 9.90 -5.77
C THR A 353 -1.27 9.87 -5.68
N ASP A 354 -0.71 9.82 -4.47
CA ASP A 354 0.75 9.68 -4.29
C ASP A 354 1.29 8.55 -5.20
N SER A 355 2.34 8.80 -5.97
CA SER A 355 2.89 7.84 -6.92
C SER A 355 3.99 6.96 -6.33
N LEU A 356 4.57 7.34 -5.17
CA LEU A 356 5.81 6.75 -4.70
C LEU A 356 5.67 5.27 -4.34
N LEU A 357 4.47 4.81 -3.97
CA LEU A 357 4.25 3.40 -3.67
C LEU A 357 4.52 2.52 -4.89
N PHE A 358 3.96 2.86 -6.06
CA PHE A 358 4.26 2.09 -7.27
C PHE A 358 5.59 2.48 -7.91
N THR A 359 6.10 3.72 -7.80
CA THR A 359 7.38 4.09 -8.45
C THR A 359 8.62 3.61 -7.70
N SER A 360 8.60 3.59 -6.36
CA SER A 360 9.81 3.38 -5.55
C SER A 360 9.90 2.00 -4.91
N ASN A 361 8.82 1.51 -4.27
CA ASN A 361 8.84 0.18 -3.64
C ASN A 361 8.72 -0.92 -4.70
N TYR A 362 7.73 -0.79 -5.59
CA TYR A 362 7.25 -1.93 -6.38
C TYR A 362 7.53 -1.87 -7.88
N SER A 363 8.08 -0.76 -8.36
CA SER A 363 8.73 -0.70 -9.67
C SER A 363 10.25 -0.78 -9.55
N ASN A 364 10.80 -1.23 -8.41
CA ASN A 364 12.23 -1.51 -8.28
C ASN A 364 12.56 -2.79 -9.06
N PRO A 365 13.33 -2.71 -10.17
CA PRO A 365 13.58 -3.87 -11.03
C PRO A 365 14.28 -5.02 -10.30
N GLN A 366 15.20 -4.72 -9.37
CA GLN A 366 15.94 -5.74 -8.61
C GLN A 366 15.01 -6.60 -7.74
N PHE A 367 14.04 -5.98 -7.06
CA PHE A 367 13.08 -6.70 -6.23
C PHE A 367 12.10 -7.53 -7.09
N VAL A 368 11.61 -6.95 -8.19
CA VAL A 368 10.69 -7.64 -9.11
C VAL A 368 11.38 -8.84 -9.76
N GLU A 369 12.63 -8.68 -10.19
CA GLU A 369 13.45 -9.76 -10.74
C GLU A 369 13.75 -10.84 -9.70
N TRP A 370 14.14 -10.44 -8.48
CA TRP A 370 14.35 -11.37 -7.38
C TRP A 370 13.10 -12.22 -7.14
N PHE A 371 11.93 -11.58 -7.00
CA PHE A 371 10.69 -12.28 -6.72
C PHE A 371 10.32 -13.20 -7.88
N ASN A 372 10.36 -12.70 -9.13
CA ASN A 372 9.92 -13.46 -10.29
C ASN A 372 10.85 -14.66 -10.61
N ASN A 373 12.10 -14.63 -10.15
CA ASN A 373 13.03 -15.76 -10.22
C ASN A 373 13.03 -16.66 -8.96
N SER A 374 12.28 -16.28 -7.93
CA SER A 374 12.28 -16.97 -6.64
C SER A 374 11.46 -18.27 -6.61
N TRP A 375 11.50 -18.94 -5.46
CA TRP A 375 10.63 -20.07 -5.14
C TRP A 375 9.13 -19.74 -5.24
N PHE A 376 8.71 -18.48 -5.03
CA PHE A 376 7.29 -18.08 -5.10
C PHE A 376 6.66 -18.26 -6.50
N THR A 377 7.47 -18.31 -7.55
CA THR A 377 7.00 -18.45 -8.94
C THR A 377 7.10 -19.88 -9.47
N LYS A 378 7.39 -20.85 -8.59
CA LYS A 378 7.51 -22.27 -8.93
C LYS A 378 6.28 -23.06 -8.50
N GLY A 379 6.14 -24.26 -9.05
CA GLY A 379 5.02 -25.15 -8.79
C GLY A 379 3.86 -24.96 -9.75
N ASP A 380 2.72 -25.56 -9.42
CA ASP A 380 1.49 -25.57 -10.22
C ASP A 380 0.63 -24.30 -10.03
N HIS A 381 0.82 -23.58 -8.91
CA HIS A 381 0.15 -22.32 -8.58
C HIS A 381 1.17 -21.20 -8.31
N PRO A 382 1.84 -20.67 -9.35
CA PRO A 382 2.86 -19.64 -9.18
C PRO A 382 2.24 -18.28 -8.85
N ALA A 383 2.93 -17.50 -8.02
CA ALA A 383 2.75 -16.06 -7.94
C ALA A 383 3.67 -15.34 -8.94
N LYS A 384 3.38 -14.07 -9.22
CA LYS A 384 4.25 -13.18 -9.98
C LYS A 384 4.00 -11.72 -9.60
N LEU A 385 5.03 -10.91 -9.71
CA LEU A 385 4.92 -9.45 -9.64
C LEU A 385 4.83 -8.87 -11.05
N GLU A 386 3.77 -8.11 -11.31
CA GLU A 386 3.52 -7.36 -12.54
C GLU A 386 3.32 -5.88 -12.24
N PRO A 387 4.41 -5.08 -12.17
CA PRO A 387 4.32 -3.67 -11.85
C PRO A 387 3.42 -2.89 -12.81
N TYR A 388 2.70 -1.90 -12.27
CA TYR A 388 1.85 -1.00 -13.04
C TYR A 388 1.90 0.41 -12.45
N ALA A 389 1.82 1.43 -13.32
CA ALA A 389 1.82 2.83 -12.92
C ALA A 389 0.40 3.31 -12.55
N GLY A 390 -0.12 2.82 -11.43
CA GLY A 390 -1.46 3.14 -10.95
C GLY A 390 -1.90 2.30 -9.77
N TYR A 391 -3.19 2.39 -9.44
CA TYR A 391 -3.77 1.73 -8.29
C TYR A 391 -5.11 1.07 -8.61
N ILE A 392 -5.40 -0.02 -7.91
CA ILE A 392 -6.72 -0.64 -7.89
C ILE A 392 -7.70 0.29 -7.16
N ALA A 393 -8.89 0.51 -7.72
CA ALA A 393 -10.01 1.04 -6.97
C ALA A 393 -10.60 -0.09 -6.11
N PRO A 394 -10.44 -0.11 -4.77
CA PRO A 394 -10.84 -1.26 -3.96
C PRO A 394 -12.38 -1.41 -3.91
N PRO A 395 -12.91 -2.61 -3.64
CA PRO A 395 -14.28 -2.74 -3.17
C PRO A 395 -14.45 -1.94 -1.87
N LEU A 396 -15.67 -1.48 -1.59
CA LEU A 396 -15.99 -0.54 -0.52
C LEU A 396 -16.81 -1.19 0.60
N ASP A 397 -16.90 -2.51 0.64
CA ASP A 397 -17.54 -3.24 1.74
C ASP A 397 -16.87 -2.85 3.07
N GLY A 398 -17.65 -2.38 4.04
CA GLY A 398 -17.14 -1.92 5.33
C GLY A 398 -16.29 -0.64 5.26
N ILE A 399 -16.37 0.17 4.20
CA ILE A 399 -15.59 1.41 4.06
C ILE A 399 -15.80 2.37 5.25
N TRP A 400 -16.93 2.26 5.95
CA TRP A 400 -17.21 3.05 7.14
C TRP A 400 -16.21 2.84 8.28
N ILE A 401 -15.48 1.71 8.33
CA ILE A 401 -14.59 1.39 9.47
C ILE A 401 -13.09 1.44 9.09
N THR A 402 -12.76 1.56 7.81
CA THR A 402 -11.38 1.42 7.29
C THR A 402 -10.67 2.75 7.14
N ALA A 403 -10.92 3.71 8.04
CA ALA A 403 -10.18 4.96 8.03
C ALA A 403 -8.77 4.77 8.64
N PRO A 404 -7.76 5.55 8.23
CA PRO A 404 -7.80 6.59 7.20
C PRO A 404 -7.86 6.03 5.79
N TYR A 405 -8.15 6.89 4.82
CA TYR A 405 -8.38 6.53 3.43
C TYR A 405 -7.17 6.81 2.53
N LEU A 406 -7.23 6.25 1.31
CA LEU A 406 -6.15 6.13 0.33
C LEU A 406 -5.08 5.08 0.73
N HIS A 407 -4.25 4.67 -0.23
CA HIS A 407 -3.27 3.60 -0.05
C HIS A 407 -2.19 3.89 1.00
N ASN A 408 -2.06 5.14 1.45
CA ASN A 408 -1.07 5.58 2.43
C ASN A 408 -1.69 6.11 3.73
N GLY A 409 -3.01 6.00 3.89
CA GLY A 409 -3.71 6.42 5.12
C GLY A 409 -3.64 7.94 5.37
N SER A 410 -3.59 8.75 4.31
CA SER A 410 -3.37 10.19 4.40
C SER A 410 -4.62 11.03 4.69
N VAL A 411 -5.81 10.48 4.45
CA VAL A 411 -7.08 11.21 4.57
C VAL A 411 -7.92 10.67 5.73
N PRO A 412 -8.18 11.46 6.79
CA PRO A 412 -8.67 10.91 8.06
C PRO A 412 -10.14 10.49 8.08
N ASP A 413 -10.98 11.03 7.19
CA ASP A 413 -12.44 10.85 7.21
C ASP A 413 -13.07 10.84 5.79
N LEU A 414 -14.31 10.35 5.65
CA LEU A 414 -14.98 10.24 4.35
C LEU A 414 -15.32 11.60 3.72
N GLU A 415 -15.71 12.60 4.51
CA GLU A 415 -16.02 13.94 4.00
C GLU A 415 -14.80 14.57 3.29
N SER A 416 -13.62 14.47 3.88
CA SER A 416 -12.36 14.95 3.29
C SER A 416 -11.84 14.04 2.17
N LEU A 417 -12.21 12.76 2.15
CA LEU A 417 -11.97 11.90 0.99
C LEU A 417 -12.77 12.38 -0.22
N LEU A 418 -14.05 12.70 -0.02
CA LEU A 418 -14.99 13.14 -1.05
C LEU A 418 -14.86 14.64 -1.39
N ASN A 419 -14.21 15.45 -0.54
CA ASN A 419 -13.93 16.85 -0.79
C ASN A 419 -12.47 17.18 -0.47
N SER A 420 -11.64 17.19 -1.51
CA SER A 420 -10.19 17.36 -1.39
C SER A 420 -9.78 18.69 -0.76
N LYS A 421 -10.62 19.73 -0.89
CA LYS A 421 -10.39 21.07 -0.32
C LYS A 421 -10.42 21.05 1.21
N LEU A 422 -11.04 20.03 1.80
CA LEU A 422 -11.10 19.86 3.25
C LEU A 422 -9.93 19.02 3.78
N ARG A 423 -9.10 18.39 2.95
CA ARG A 423 -8.05 17.49 3.46
C ARG A 423 -7.01 18.26 4.29
N PRO A 424 -6.72 17.83 5.53
CA PRO A 424 -5.67 18.45 6.32
C PRO A 424 -4.29 18.10 5.76
N GLN A 425 -3.40 19.09 5.70
CA GLN A 425 -1.98 18.88 5.36
C GLN A 425 -1.21 18.25 6.52
N TYR A 426 -1.51 18.70 7.74
CA TYR A 426 -0.96 18.13 8.98
C TYR A 426 -2.09 17.81 9.95
N TRP A 427 -2.13 16.58 10.44
CA TRP A 427 -3.16 16.15 11.38
C TRP A 427 -2.67 15.09 12.36
N SER A 428 -3.31 15.00 13.52
CA SER A 428 -3.04 13.97 14.52
C SER A 428 -4.33 13.38 15.06
N ARG A 429 -4.29 12.11 15.47
CA ARG A 429 -5.32 11.46 16.30
C ARG A 429 -4.72 11.01 17.63
N ASP A 430 -5.59 10.70 18.58
CA ASP A 430 -5.18 10.03 19.81
C ASP A 430 -4.88 8.55 19.49
N PHE A 431 -3.70 8.08 19.88
CA PHE A 431 -3.29 6.68 19.70
C PHE A 431 -3.41 5.86 20.99
N ASP A 432 -3.53 6.52 22.14
CA ASP A 432 -3.66 5.88 23.44
C ASP A 432 -5.15 5.69 23.79
N GLN A 433 -6.01 6.64 23.38
CA GLN A 433 -7.46 6.58 23.48
C GLN A 433 -8.11 6.95 22.14
N PRO A 434 -8.00 6.09 21.12
CA PRO A 434 -8.49 6.36 19.78
C PRO A 434 -10.00 6.65 19.77
N GLN A 435 -10.41 7.71 19.05
CA GLN A 435 -11.81 8.16 18.95
C GLN A 435 -12.26 8.09 17.49
N TYR A 436 -13.36 7.38 17.22
CA TYR A 436 -13.92 7.21 15.87
C TYR A 436 -15.21 8.01 15.69
N ASN A 437 -15.32 8.76 14.60
CA ASN A 437 -16.51 9.52 14.27
C ASN A 437 -17.44 8.70 13.36
N HIS A 438 -18.53 8.17 13.90
CA HIS A 438 -19.50 7.40 13.12
C HIS A 438 -20.42 8.27 12.23
N ASN A 439 -20.56 9.57 12.53
CA ASN A 439 -21.39 10.48 11.73
C ASN A 439 -20.71 10.86 10.41
N ASN A 440 -19.42 11.17 10.47
CA ASN A 440 -18.53 11.26 9.31
C ASN A 440 -17.46 10.18 9.48
N PRO A 441 -17.70 8.94 8.98
CA PRO A 441 -16.83 7.79 9.18
C PRO A 441 -15.36 8.16 8.97
N GLY A 442 -14.57 7.99 10.03
CA GLY A 442 -13.24 8.55 10.11
C GLY A 442 -12.71 8.66 11.52
N TRP A 443 -11.41 8.90 11.63
CA TRP A 443 -10.79 9.22 12.92
C TRP A 443 -11.20 10.62 13.37
N ALA A 444 -11.45 10.83 14.66
CA ALA A 444 -11.40 12.17 15.20
C ALA A 444 -9.94 12.66 15.15
N TYR A 445 -9.73 13.87 14.61
CA TYR A 445 -8.39 14.43 14.45
C TYR A 445 -8.34 15.91 14.78
N LYS A 446 -7.12 16.36 15.09
CA LYS A 446 -6.76 17.77 15.21
C LYS A 446 -5.93 18.18 14.00
N ARG A 447 -6.28 19.32 13.40
CA ARG A 447 -5.47 19.99 12.36
C ARG A 447 -4.31 20.73 12.99
N HIS A 448 -3.20 20.79 12.28
CA HIS A 448 -2.04 21.60 12.65
C HIS A 448 -1.63 22.45 11.46
N ASP A 449 -1.03 23.61 11.75
CA ASP A 449 -0.52 24.53 10.71
C ASP A 449 0.95 24.24 10.35
N LYS A 450 1.61 23.35 11.10
CA LYS A 450 3.02 23.02 10.96
C LYS A 450 3.24 21.51 11.09
N PRO A 451 4.30 20.97 10.47
CA PRO A 451 4.70 19.59 10.71
C PRO A 451 5.10 19.38 12.17
N GLY A 452 5.07 18.13 12.62
CA GLY A 452 5.44 17.76 13.97
C GLY A 452 6.24 16.46 14.04
N LYS A 453 6.29 15.89 15.24
CA LYS A 453 6.91 14.57 15.48
C LYS A 453 6.02 13.44 14.93
N LYS A 454 6.42 12.20 15.19
CA LYS A 454 5.75 10.96 14.76
C LYS A 454 4.24 10.83 14.94
N ASN A 455 3.60 11.62 15.81
CA ASN A 455 2.14 11.57 16.03
C ASN A 455 1.36 12.54 15.12
N ILE A 456 2.04 13.38 14.34
CA ILE A 456 1.43 14.30 13.37
C ILE A 456 1.71 13.75 11.98
N TYR A 457 0.67 13.25 11.32
CA TYR A 457 0.72 12.87 9.91
C TYR A 457 1.11 14.10 9.08
N ASN A 458 2.10 13.95 8.21
CA ASN A 458 2.66 15.04 7.41
C ASN A 458 2.63 14.68 5.92
N THR A 459 1.78 15.36 5.15
CA THR A 459 1.58 15.07 3.72
C THR A 459 2.67 15.64 2.81
N ASP A 460 3.62 16.42 3.34
CA ASP A 460 4.79 16.90 2.60
C ASP A 460 5.90 15.85 2.53
N LEU A 461 5.81 14.81 3.37
CA LEU A 461 6.76 13.71 3.35
C LEU A 461 6.57 12.87 2.08
N PRO A 462 7.67 12.38 1.47
CA PRO A 462 7.59 11.49 0.32
C PRO A 462 6.79 10.22 0.63
N GLY A 463 5.73 9.96 -0.13
CA GLY A 463 4.87 8.77 0.03
C GLY A 463 3.66 9.02 0.91
N TYR A 464 3.57 10.20 1.55
CA TYR A 464 2.51 10.56 2.48
C TYR A 464 1.50 11.54 1.89
N SER A 465 1.60 11.90 0.60
CA SER A 465 0.73 12.89 -0.03
C SER A 465 -0.75 12.50 0.07
N ASN A 466 -1.60 13.49 0.38
CA ASN A 466 -3.06 13.36 0.41
C ASN A 466 -3.73 13.81 -0.89
N LYS A 467 -2.97 13.93 -1.99
CA LYS A 467 -3.47 14.35 -3.30
C LYS A 467 -4.21 13.22 -4.03
N GLY A 468 -4.90 13.56 -5.10
CA GLY A 468 -5.57 12.61 -6.00
C GLY A 468 -6.99 12.25 -5.59
N HIS A 469 -7.64 11.42 -6.39
CA HIS A 469 -9.03 11.01 -6.19
C HIS A 469 -9.97 12.21 -6.00
N TYR A 470 -9.95 13.14 -6.97
CA TYR A 470 -10.72 14.40 -6.94
C TYR A 470 -12.16 14.27 -7.43
N PHE A 471 -12.62 13.05 -7.74
CA PHE A 471 -13.90 12.80 -8.40
C PHE A 471 -15.12 13.28 -7.59
N GLY A 472 -14.98 13.37 -6.26
CA GLY A 472 -16.01 13.87 -5.35
C GLY A 472 -16.08 15.41 -5.25
N ASP A 473 -15.07 16.15 -5.72
CA ASP A 473 -14.98 17.62 -5.51
C ASP A 473 -16.10 18.41 -6.19
N LYS A 474 -16.78 17.79 -7.16
CA LYS A 474 -17.94 18.35 -7.87
C LYS A 474 -19.26 18.18 -7.12
N LEU A 475 -19.32 17.31 -6.12
CA LEU A 475 -20.52 17.06 -5.33
C LEU A 475 -20.79 18.23 -4.39
N THR A 476 -22.04 18.63 -4.27
CA THR A 476 -22.51 19.56 -3.23
C THR A 476 -22.45 18.92 -1.84
N ASP A 477 -22.52 19.74 -0.79
CA ASP A 477 -22.53 19.26 0.60
C ASP A 477 -23.68 18.29 0.87
N LYS A 478 -24.86 18.55 0.28
CA LYS A 478 -26.03 17.65 0.40
C LYS A 478 -25.76 16.31 -0.29
N GLU A 479 -25.24 16.32 -1.50
CA GLU A 479 -24.93 15.10 -2.26
C GLU A 479 -23.84 14.27 -1.56
N ARG A 480 -22.80 14.91 -1.00
CA ARG A 480 -21.77 14.19 -0.22
C ARG A 480 -22.36 13.57 1.04
N LYS A 481 -23.21 14.29 1.76
CA LYS A 481 -23.91 13.73 2.93
C LYS A 481 -24.77 12.53 2.57
N ALA A 482 -25.50 12.59 1.44
CA ALA A 482 -26.28 11.47 0.92
C ALA A 482 -25.40 10.28 0.57
N LEU A 483 -24.31 10.53 -0.19
CA LEU A 483 -23.34 9.50 -0.55
C LEU A 483 -22.70 8.84 0.68
N ILE A 484 -22.30 9.60 1.70
CA ILE A 484 -21.79 9.06 2.96
C ILE A 484 -22.86 8.20 3.67
N GLY A 485 -24.13 8.62 3.62
CA GLY A 485 -25.25 7.81 4.12
C GLY A 485 -25.30 6.43 3.45
N TYR A 486 -25.16 6.38 2.13
CA TYR A 486 -25.07 5.12 1.38
C TYR A 486 -23.80 4.33 1.68
N LEU A 487 -22.63 4.97 1.78
CA LEU A 487 -21.37 4.27 2.08
C LEU A 487 -21.38 3.58 3.45
N LYS A 488 -22.23 4.02 4.39
CA LYS A 488 -22.46 3.32 5.67
C LYS A 488 -23.26 2.03 5.53
N THR A 489 -24.01 1.85 4.44
CA THR A 489 -24.76 0.62 4.18
C THR A 489 -23.90 -0.48 3.54
N LEU A 490 -22.70 -0.13 3.08
CA LEU A 490 -21.73 -1.04 2.44
C LEU A 490 -20.78 -1.62 3.49
#